data_AF-W4VBZ2-F1
#
_entry.id   AF-W4VBZ2-F1
#
_cell.length_a   1.000
_cell.length_b   1.000
_cell.length_c   1.000
_cell.angle_alpha   90.00
_cell.angle_beta   90.00
_cell.angle_gamma   90.00
#
_symmetry.space_group_name_H-M   'P 1'
#
loop_
_entity.id
_entity.type
_entity.pdbx_description
1 polymer ?
#
loop_
_entity_poly.entity_id
_entity_poly.type
_entity_poly.pdbx_seq_one_letter_code
_entity_poly.pdbx_strand_id
1 'polypeptide(L)'
;MYGSLLLLAKITGNSFYKQCIENHLDYWTVGFNGSKIQYTPKGLAYLDRWGSLRYATTEAFLASVYADWSGGDPAKAAIYKEFAKKQVDYALGSTGRSFVVGFGKNPPKNPHHRTAHSSWSALMTEPDECRHILVGALVGGPSSGDEYVDRLDDFQCNEVANDYNAGFVGALAKMYEKYGGEPIPNFVAFETPGEEFYVEAAVNAAGPGFVNIKTSIINKSGWPARGSDKLSAKYFVDISEAVEKGITLEQITVGSTTNGGAKVSQLLPWDADNHIYYVNIDFTGINIFPGGINDYKRDVYFTITAPYGEGNWDNTNDFSFQGIEQGFTSKKTEYIPLYDGNVRVWGKVPAGGSDPEPTPTPTPTSTIAPTPTPTSTPEVLLGDLNFDGRINSTDYTRLKRYLIKVLEITDPEEQAKFVAAADVNGDGKINSTDLNALNRYILKIIDHFPGQK
;
A
#
# COMPACT_ATOMS: atom_id res chain seq x y z
N MET A 1 1.89 32.29 3.83
CA MET A 1 1.91 33.75 3.67
C MET A 1 1.37 34.19 2.31
N TYR A 2 2.01 33.82 1.18
CA TYR A 2 1.62 34.33 -0.15
C TYR A 2 0.20 33.96 -0.58
N GLY A 3 -0.26 32.74 -0.30
CA GLY A 3 -1.67 32.37 -0.53
C GLY A 3 -2.67 33.25 0.24
N SER A 4 -2.34 33.66 1.47
CA SER A 4 -3.16 34.58 2.25
C SER A 4 -3.20 35.98 1.62
N LEU A 5 -2.06 36.48 1.12
CA LEU A 5 -1.99 37.76 0.40
C LEU A 5 -2.85 37.73 -0.88
N LEU A 6 -2.79 36.62 -1.63
CA LEU A 6 -3.64 36.42 -2.80
C LEU A 6 -5.12 36.45 -2.44
N LEU A 7 -5.54 35.72 -1.41
CA LEU A 7 -6.94 35.70 -0.98
C LEU A 7 -7.39 37.07 -0.46
N LEU A 8 -6.56 37.76 0.33
CA LEU A 8 -6.86 39.10 0.82
C LEU A 8 -6.99 40.10 -0.34
N ALA A 9 -6.12 40.03 -1.36
CA ALA A 9 -6.25 40.84 -2.56
C ALA A 9 -7.60 40.60 -3.25
N LYS A 10 -7.99 39.32 -3.42
CA LYS A 10 -9.27 38.95 -4.04
C LYS A 10 -10.50 39.41 -3.28
N ILE A 11 -10.48 39.27 -1.95
CA ILE A 11 -11.63 39.58 -1.09
C ILE A 11 -11.80 41.09 -0.89
N THR A 12 -10.68 41.82 -0.72
CA THR A 12 -10.72 43.23 -0.33
C THR A 12 -10.54 44.19 -1.50
N GLY A 13 -9.97 43.74 -2.63
CA GLY A 13 -9.53 44.62 -3.71
C GLY A 13 -8.40 45.58 -3.33
N ASN A 14 -7.80 45.42 -2.14
CA ASN A 14 -6.79 46.35 -1.64
C ASN A 14 -5.49 46.26 -2.47
N SER A 15 -5.05 47.42 -2.97
CA SER A 15 -3.88 47.55 -3.85
C SER A 15 -2.58 47.09 -3.19
N PHE A 16 -2.45 47.19 -1.86
CA PHE A 16 -1.29 46.69 -1.13
C PHE A 16 -1.14 45.17 -1.30
N TYR A 17 -2.19 44.41 -1.00
CA TYR A 17 -2.14 42.94 -1.12
C TYR A 17 -1.96 42.50 -2.57
N LYS A 18 -2.61 43.20 -3.52
CA LYS A 18 -2.43 42.97 -4.96
C LYS A 18 -0.97 43.19 -5.38
N GLN A 19 -0.35 44.29 -4.95
CA GLN A 19 1.05 44.57 -5.25
C GLN A 19 1.98 43.52 -4.62
N CYS A 20 1.71 43.10 -3.38
CA CYS A 20 2.53 42.08 -2.72
C CYS A 20 2.51 40.74 -3.47
N ILE A 21 1.33 40.25 -3.89
CA ILE A 21 1.25 38.99 -4.65
C ILE A 21 1.83 39.13 -6.06
N GLU A 22 1.66 40.28 -6.72
CA GLU A 22 2.29 40.52 -8.02
C GLU A 22 3.81 40.57 -7.93
N ASN A 23 4.38 41.28 -6.95
CA ASN A 23 5.83 41.33 -6.77
C ASN A 23 6.42 39.92 -6.57
N HIS A 24 5.71 39.09 -5.81
CA HIS A 24 6.07 37.69 -5.60
C HIS A 24 5.99 36.90 -6.91
N LEU A 25 4.85 36.88 -7.60
CA LEU A 25 4.69 36.14 -8.85
C LEU A 25 5.61 36.67 -9.97
N ASP A 26 5.90 37.97 -9.99
CA ASP A 26 6.87 38.59 -10.89
C ASP A 26 8.28 38.05 -10.60
N TYR A 27 8.71 37.99 -9.33
CA TYR A 27 9.98 37.36 -8.96
C TYR A 27 10.09 35.91 -9.48
N TRP A 28 9.01 35.14 -9.41
CA TRP A 28 8.96 33.76 -9.93
C TRP A 28 8.93 33.67 -11.45
N THR A 29 8.60 34.74 -12.17
CA THR A 29 8.38 34.73 -13.62
C THR A 29 9.33 35.65 -14.39
N VAL A 30 9.04 36.94 -14.43
CA VAL A 30 9.78 37.94 -15.23
C VAL A 30 10.89 38.65 -14.46
N GLY A 31 10.93 38.48 -13.15
CA GLY A 31 11.80 39.18 -12.21
C GLY A 31 11.12 40.41 -11.60
N PHE A 32 11.56 40.77 -10.39
CA PHE A 32 11.13 41.94 -9.65
C PHE A 32 12.34 42.62 -9.01
N ASN A 33 12.45 43.95 -9.16
CA ASN A 33 13.56 44.77 -8.61
C ASN A 33 14.97 44.20 -8.88
N GLY A 34 15.22 43.77 -10.12
CA GLY A 34 16.53 43.24 -10.54
C GLY A 34 16.83 41.82 -10.03
N SER A 35 15.89 41.18 -9.34
CA SER A 35 16.00 39.79 -8.86
C SER A 35 14.98 38.90 -9.53
N LYS A 36 15.34 37.65 -9.80
CA LYS A 36 14.46 36.64 -10.38
C LYS A 36 14.81 35.27 -9.80
N ILE A 37 13.83 34.39 -9.64
CA ILE A 37 14.09 33.00 -9.26
C ILE A 37 15.07 32.35 -10.23
N GLN A 38 15.93 31.47 -9.72
CA GLN A 38 16.80 30.68 -10.57
C GLN A 38 15.95 29.76 -11.45
N TYR A 39 16.36 29.59 -12.71
CA TYR A 39 15.78 28.60 -13.61
C TYR A 39 16.83 27.56 -13.98
N THR A 40 16.43 26.30 -14.01
CA THR A 40 17.27 25.23 -14.57
C THR A 40 17.37 25.36 -16.09
N PRO A 41 18.38 24.76 -16.74
CA PRO A 41 18.49 24.75 -18.21
C PRO A 41 17.22 24.30 -18.95
N LYS A 42 16.43 23.38 -18.38
CA LYS A 42 15.15 22.90 -18.97
C LYS A 42 13.91 23.65 -18.46
N GLY A 43 14.06 24.71 -17.68
CA GLY A 43 12.98 25.66 -17.38
C GLY A 43 12.18 25.41 -16.10
N LEU A 44 12.70 24.62 -15.15
CA LEU A 44 12.14 24.55 -13.80
C LEU A 44 12.53 25.81 -13.02
N ALA A 45 11.56 26.47 -12.38
CA ALA A 45 11.82 27.51 -11.40
C ALA A 45 12.35 26.86 -10.11
N TYR A 46 13.64 27.01 -9.87
CA TYR A 46 14.39 26.29 -8.85
C TYR A 46 14.64 27.21 -7.64
N LEU A 47 13.95 26.93 -6.54
CA LEU A 47 14.13 27.68 -5.29
C LEU A 47 15.19 27.06 -4.38
N ASP A 48 15.12 25.75 -4.21
CA ASP A 48 15.95 25.01 -3.28
C ASP A 48 16.12 23.57 -3.77
N ARG A 49 17.18 22.91 -3.30
CA ARG A 49 17.44 21.50 -3.60
C ARG A 49 16.38 20.58 -2.99
N TRP A 50 15.82 20.96 -1.85
CA TRP A 50 14.77 20.20 -1.19
C TRP A 50 13.41 20.54 -1.79
N GLY A 51 12.81 19.60 -2.52
CA GLY A 51 11.46 19.77 -3.06
C GLY A 51 11.35 20.90 -4.07
N SER A 52 12.28 20.96 -5.04
CA SER A 52 12.26 21.93 -6.12
C SER A 52 10.93 21.92 -6.88
N LEU A 53 10.39 20.73 -7.17
CA LEU A 53 9.08 20.57 -7.81
C LEU A 53 7.91 20.96 -6.91
N ARG A 54 7.99 20.70 -5.60
CA ARG A 54 6.98 21.14 -4.64
C ARG A 54 6.80 22.64 -4.68
N TYR A 55 7.90 23.40 -4.69
CA TYR A 55 7.82 24.86 -4.74
C TYR A 55 7.27 25.34 -6.08
N ALA A 56 7.85 24.89 -7.19
CA ALA A 56 7.45 25.31 -8.53
C ALA A 56 5.96 25.02 -8.83
N THR A 57 5.46 23.85 -8.44
CA THR A 57 4.06 23.46 -8.67
C THR A 57 3.09 24.16 -7.71
N THR A 58 3.51 24.47 -6.49
CA THR A 58 2.71 25.31 -5.57
C THR A 58 2.59 26.73 -6.10
N GLU A 59 3.67 27.30 -6.63
CA GLU A 59 3.63 28.64 -7.23
C GLU A 59 2.86 28.64 -8.54
N ALA A 60 2.90 27.56 -9.32
CA ALA A 60 2.02 27.37 -10.48
C ALA A 60 0.53 27.43 -10.10
N PHE A 61 0.16 26.87 -8.94
CA PHE A 61 -1.20 26.96 -8.42
C PHE A 61 -1.56 28.40 -8.03
N LEU A 62 -0.72 29.10 -7.27
CA LEU A 62 -0.96 30.50 -6.89
C LEU A 62 -1.06 31.41 -8.13
N ALA A 63 -0.14 31.26 -9.08
CA ALA A 63 -0.12 31.97 -10.35
C ALA A 63 -1.43 31.77 -11.13
N SER A 64 -1.92 30.54 -11.19
CA SER A 64 -3.19 30.20 -11.83
C SER A 64 -4.39 30.87 -11.14
N VAL A 65 -4.47 30.79 -9.82
CA VAL A 65 -5.56 31.39 -9.04
C VAL A 65 -5.58 32.92 -9.16
N TYR A 66 -4.41 33.56 -9.20
CA TYR A 66 -4.31 35.00 -9.47
C TYR A 66 -4.75 35.31 -10.90
N ALA A 67 -4.28 34.55 -11.89
CA ALA A 67 -4.52 34.86 -13.30
C ALA A 67 -5.99 34.67 -13.76
N ASP A 68 -6.81 33.97 -12.98
CA ASP A 68 -8.25 33.88 -13.20
C ASP A 68 -9.05 34.97 -12.48
N TRP A 69 -8.42 35.69 -11.55
CA TRP A 69 -9.09 36.75 -10.83
C TRP A 69 -9.23 38.00 -11.71
N SER A 70 -10.47 38.48 -11.87
CA SER A 70 -10.79 39.67 -12.68
C SER A 70 -10.17 40.97 -12.17
N GLY A 71 -9.76 41.01 -10.90
CA GLY A 71 -9.04 42.16 -10.34
C GLY A 71 -7.53 42.17 -10.64
N GLY A 72 -6.99 41.12 -11.27
CA GLY A 72 -5.59 41.05 -11.68
C GLY A 72 -5.29 41.85 -12.96
N ASP A 73 -4.02 42.17 -13.19
CA ASP A 73 -3.58 42.76 -14.47
C ASP A 73 -3.66 41.70 -15.60
N PRO A 74 -4.40 41.95 -16.70
CA PRO A 74 -4.53 40.97 -17.80
C PRO A 74 -3.22 40.57 -18.47
N ALA A 75 -2.25 41.48 -18.60
CA ALA A 75 -0.95 41.19 -19.20
C ALA A 75 -0.13 40.28 -18.28
N LYS A 76 -0.15 40.54 -16.96
CA LYS A 76 0.49 39.65 -15.96
C LYS A 76 -0.21 38.30 -15.88
N ALA A 77 -1.55 38.28 -15.96
CA ALA A 77 -2.32 37.03 -15.95
C ALA A 77 -1.91 36.08 -17.09
N ALA A 78 -1.61 36.61 -18.28
CA ALA A 78 -1.10 35.79 -19.40
C ALA A 78 0.24 35.14 -19.07
N ILE A 79 1.19 35.91 -18.52
CA ILE A 79 2.51 35.44 -18.09
C ILE A 79 2.37 34.36 -17.02
N TYR A 80 1.52 34.60 -16.01
CA TYR A 80 1.32 33.68 -14.90
C TYR A 80 0.65 32.36 -15.32
N LYS A 81 -0.28 32.41 -16.28
CA LYS A 81 -0.87 31.20 -16.91
C LYS A 81 0.18 30.38 -17.66
N GLU A 82 1.06 31.05 -18.40
CA GLU A 82 2.14 30.37 -19.12
C GLU A 82 3.16 29.73 -18.15
N PHE A 83 3.56 30.47 -17.11
CA PHE A 83 4.41 29.95 -16.05
C PHE A 83 3.81 28.70 -15.40
N ALA A 84 2.55 28.78 -14.98
CA ALA A 84 1.87 27.66 -14.34
C ALA A 84 1.85 26.41 -15.23
N LYS A 85 1.54 26.58 -16.51
CA LYS A 85 1.57 25.47 -17.48
C LYS A 85 2.97 24.87 -17.60
N LYS A 86 4.01 25.70 -17.76
CA LYS A 86 5.40 25.23 -17.91
C LYS A 86 5.88 24.42 -16.70
N GLN A 87 5.56 24.86 -15.48
CA GLN A 87 5.99 24.15 -14.27
C GLN A 87 5.24 22.82 -14.10
N VAL A 88 3.94 22.77 -14.41
CA VAL A 88 3.19 21.50 -14.40
C VAL A 88 3.69 20.56 -15.51
N ASP A 89 3.87 21.06 -16.73
CA ASP A 89 4.41 20.26 -17.84
C ASP A 89 5.80 19.71 -17.51
N TYR A 90 6.65 20.47 -16.80
CA TYR A 90 7.96 20.00 -16.32
C TYR A 90 7.80 18.79 -15.39
N ALA A 91 6.93 18.90 -14.38
CA ALA A 91 6.66 17.81 -13.44
C ALA A 91 6.09 16.56 -14.16
N LEU A 92 5.25 16.77 -15.18
CA LEU A 92 4.55 15.70 -15.88
C LEU A 92 5.37 15.02 -16.99
N GLY A 93 6.30 15.72 -17.65
CA GLY A 93 7.00 15.09 -18.77
C GLY A 93 7.85 15.94 -19.72
N SER A 94 7.83 17.27 -19.66
CA SER A 94 8.41 18.12 -20.72
C SER A 94 9.93 17.95 -20.90
N THR A 95 10.60 17.41 -19.89
CA THR A 95 12.04 17.09 -19.91
C THR A 95 12.38 15.76 -20.58
N GLY A 96 11.37 15.00 -21.02
CA GLY A 96 11.47 13.66 -21.59
C GLY A 96 11.11 12.52 -20.62
N ARG A 97 10.84 12.84 -19.35
CA ARG A 97 10.38 11.91 -18.30
C ARG A 97 9.43 12.57 -17.31
N SER A 98 8.59 11.79 -16.65
CA SER A 98 7.74 12.23 -15.55
C SER A 98 8.49 12.25 -14.22
N PHE A 99 8.07 13.12 -13.31
CA PHE A 99 8.46 13.13 -11.90
C PHE A 99 7.30 12.73 -10.97
N VAL A 100 6.25 12.14 -11.52
CA VAL A 100 5.10 11.66 -10.77
C VAL A 100 5.09 10.13 -10.79
N VAL A 101 5.19 9.51 -9.62
CA VAL A 101 5.24 8.05 -9.47
C VAL A 101 4.00 7.43 -10.13
N GLY A 102 4.21 6.42 -10.98
CA GLY A 102 3.15 5.70 -11.68
C GLY A 102 2.46 6.46 -12.82
N PHE A 103 2.97 7.62 -13.25
CA PHE A 103 2.34 8.43 -14.30
C PHE A 103 3.29 8.77 -15.46
N GLY A 104 2.79 8.73 -16.69
CA GLY A 104 3.50 9.24 -17.87
C GLY A 104 4.74 8.42 -18.26
N LYS A 105 5.68 9.07 -18.96
CA LYS A 105 6.86 8.41 -19.52
C LYS A 105 7.98 8.30 -18.48
N ASN A 106 8.51 7.11 -18.25
CA ASN A 106 9.65 6.85 -17.36
C ASN A 106 9.54 7.53 -15.96
N PRO A 107 8.44 7.26 -15.22
CA PRO A 107 8.26 7.83 -13.88
C PRO A 107 9.27 7.27 -12.87
N PRO A 108 9.46 7.95 -11.72
CA PRO A 108 10.22 7.41 -10.59
C PRO A 108 9.63 6.08 -10.11
N LYS A 109 10.52 5.12 -9.83
CA LYS A 109 10.19 3.80 -9.26
C LYS A 109 10.65 3.64 -7.83
N ASN A 110 11.61 4.44 -7.38
CA ASN A 110 12.23 4.32 -6.05
C ASN A 110 12.06 5.61 -5.23
N PRO A 111 10.81 6.07 -4.97
CA PRO A 111 10.58 7.18 -4.06
C PRO A 111 11.05 6.81 -2.65
N HIS A 112 11.57 7.76 -1.88
CA HIS A 112 12.02 7.56 -0.49
C HIS A 112 10.82 7.31 0.44
N HIS A 113 10.14 6.17 0.30
CA HIS A 113 8.89 5.88 0.99
C HIS A 113 8.86 4.45 1.52
N ARG A 114 8.91 4.31 2.86
CA ARG A 114 9.06 3.03 3.57
C ARG A 114 7.99 2.00 3.19
N THR A 115 6.72 2.36 3.22
CA THR A 115 5.63 1.41 2.93
C THR A 115 5.53 1.07 1.46
N ALA A 116 6.01 1.93 0.55
CA ALA A 116 6.02 1.62 -0.88
C ALA A 116 7.23 0.73 -1.23
N HIS A 117 8.38 1.01 -0.60
CA HIS A 117 9.56 0.16 -0.66
C HIS A 117 9.27 -1.23 -0.10
N SER A 118 8.62 -1.28 1.06
CA SER A 118 8.10 -2.51 1.67
C SER A 118 9.22 -3.51 2.00
N SER A 119 10.30 -3.00 2.59
CA SER A 119 11.37 -3.83 3.16
C SER A 119 10.84 -4.69 4.31
N TRP A 120 11.14 -5.99 4.27
CA TRP A 120 10.89 -6.91 5.38
C TRP A 120 12.02 -6.93 6.42
N SER A 121 13.24 -6.58 6.01
CA SER A 121 14.45 -6.65 6.83
C SER A 121 14.86 -5.32 7.45
N ALA A 122 14.07 -4.26 7.24
CA ALA A 122 14.34 -2.88 7.62
C ALA A 122 15.61 -2.30 6.98
N LEU A 123 15.96 -2.78 5.78
CA LEU A 123 17.10 -2.30 4.99
C LEU A 123 16.60 -1.57 3.75
N MET A 124 17.18 -0.41 3.45
CA MET A 124 16.89 0.34 2.23
C MET A 124 17.41 -0.34 0.96
N THR A 125 18.33 -1.29 1.11
CA THR A 125 18.91 -2.08 0.02
C THR A 125 18.19 -3.40 -0.20
N GLU A 126 17.14 -3.71 0.58
CA GLU A 126 16.39 -4.95 0.42
C GLU A 126 14.89 -4.71 0.60
N PRO A 127 14.07 -4.90 -0.44
CA PRO A 127 14.44 -5.26 -1.82
C PRO A 127 15.19 -4.15 -2.57
N ASP A 128 15.79 -4.48 -3.72
CA ASP A 128 16.52 -3.52 -4.57
C ASP A 128 15.63 -2.42 -5.16
N GLU A 129 14.35 -2.73 -5.40
CA GLU A 129 13.33 -1.82 -5.92
C GLU A 129 12.08 -1.84 -5.03
N CYS A 130 11.26 -0.78 -5.09
CA CYS A 130 10.00 -0.74 -4.36
C CYS A 130 9.03 -1.85 -4.80
N ARG A 131 8.37 -2.51 -3.84
CA ARG A 131 7.35 -3.54 -4.14
C ARG A 131 6.00 -2.97 -4.55
N HIS A 132 5.73 -1.72 -4.18
CA HIS A 132 4.47 -1.04 -4.48
C HIS A 132 4.67 0.25 -5.25
N ILE A 133 3.70 0.58 -6.09
CA ILE A 133 3.65 1.84 -6.82
C ILE A 133 2.90 2.88 -5.98
N LEU A 134 3.60 3.91 -5.51
CA LEU A 134 2.99 5.03 -4.78
C LEU A 134 2.34 6.03 -5.75
N VAL A 135 1.28 5.60 -6.43
CA VAL A 135 0.65 6.32 -7.55
C VAL A 135 0.35 7.78 -7.20
N GLY A 136 0.82 8.69 -8.06
CA GLY A 136 0.54 10.12 -7.96
C GLY A 136 1.49 10.90 -7.04
N ALA A 137 2.46 10.26 -6.39
CA ALA A 137 3.45 10.97 -5.60
C ALA A 137 4.37 11.83 -6.48
N LEU A 138 4.41 13.13 -6.23
CA LEU A 138 5.40 14.03 -6.83
C LEU A 138 6.69 13.92 -6.03
N VAL A 139 7.78 13.50 -6.69
CA VAL A 139 9.09 13.45 -6.04
C VAL A 139 9.67 14.86 -5.87
N GLY A 140 10.68 15.00 -5.01
CA GLY A 140 11.31 16.29 -4.73
C GLY A 140 11.80 17.04 -5.96
N GLY A 141 12.32 16.30 -6.95
CA GLY A 141 12.70 16.82 -8.25
C GLY A 141 14.20 16.89 -8.48
N PRO A 142 14.61 17.40 -9.65
CA PRO A 142 16.02 17.45 -10.02
C PRO A 142 16.79 18.55 -9.29
N SER A 143 18.11 18.49 -9.43
CA SER A 143 19.05 19.57 -9.09
C SER A 143 18.81 20.83 -9.94
N SER A 144 19.58 21.89 -9.66
CA SER A 144 19.61 23.11 -10.47
C SER A 144 20.11 22.90 -11.91
N GLY A 145 20.76 21.78 -12.21
CA GLY A 145 21.25 21.39 -13.54
C GLY A 145 20.35 20.42 -14.29
N ASP A 146 19.14 20.17 -13.78
CA ASP A 146 18.21 19.14 -14.28
C ASP A 146 18.71 17.69 -14.10
N GLU A 147 19.74 17.47 -13.27
CA GLU A 147 20.18 16.13 -12.92
C GLU A 147 19.23 15.47 -11.93
N TYR A 148 18.87 14.21 -12.20
CA TYR A 148 18.01 13.41 -11.34
C TYR A 148 18.37 11.93 -11.50
N VAL A 149 18.53 11.25 -10.38
CA VAL A 149 18.80 9.81 -10.29
C VAL A 149 17.68 9.19 -9.45
N ASP A 150 17.05 8.13 -9.96
CA ASP A 150 15.96 7.44 -9.27
C ASP A 150 16.53 6.41 -8.29
N ARG A 151 16.69 6.82 -7.03
CA ARG A 151 17.35 6.08 -5.96
C ARG A 151 16.62 6.28 -4.65
N LEU A 152 16.33 5.16 -3.98
CA LEU A 152 15.66 5.15 -2.68
C LEU A 152 16.42 5.95 -1.62
N ASP A 153 17.75 5.96 -1.65
CA ASP A 153 18.61 6.64 -0.69
C ASP A 153 18.87 8.13 -1.00
N ASP A 154 18.39 8.63 -2.13
CA ASP A 154 18.38 10.06 -2.43
C ASP A 154 17.13 10.72 -1.83
N PHE A 155 17.17 10.95 -0.53
CA PHE A 155 16.11 11.64 0.23
C PHE A 155 15.94 13.13 -0.13
N GLN A 156 16.67 13.66 -1.13
CA GLN A 156 16.47 15.04 -1.60
C GLN A 156 15.65 15.03 -2.88
N CYS A 157 16.10 14.27 -3.88
CA CYS A 157 15.46 14.23 -5.19
C CYS A 157 14.26 13.28 -5.23
N ASN A 158 14.27 12.20 -4.44
CA ASN A 158 13.22 11.16 -4.39
C ASN A 158 12.32 11.23 -3.17
N GLU A 159 12.48 12.23 -2.30
CA GLU A 159 11.53 12.44 -1.21
C GLU A 159 10.11 12.69 -1.73
N VAL A 160 9.13 12.18 -1.00
CA VAL A 160 7.71 12.36 -1.28
C VAL A 160 7.02 12.79 0.01
N ALA A 161 6.10 13.75 -0.10
CA ALA A 161 5.42 14.29 1.09
C ALA A 161 4.04 14.85 0.74
N ASN A 162 3.18 14.96 1.76
CA ASN A 162 1.84 15.54 1.59
C ASN A 162 1.90 16.96 1.04
N ASP A 163 2.84 17.79 1.51
CA ASP A 163 2.97 19.17 1.04
C ASP A 163 3.50 19.28 -0.40
N TYR A 164 4.23 18.26 -0.88
CA TYR A 164 4.71 18.20 -2.27
C TYR A 164 3.54 18.07 -3.23
N ASN A 165 2.54 17.27 -2.85
CA ASN A 165 1.35 17.05 -3.65
C ASN A 165 0.28 18.14 -3.48
N ALA A 166 0.23 18.84 -2.35
CA ALA A 166 -0.87 19.75 -2.02
C ALA A 166 -1.07 20.88 -3.04
N GLY A 167 -0.04 21.70 -3.28
CA GLY A 167 -0.09 22.75 -4.29
C GLY A 167 -0.19 22.18 -5.71
N PHE A 168 0.48 21.06 -5.96
CA PHE A 168 0.47 20.36 -7.24
C PHE A 168 -0.93 19.90 -7.67
N VAL A 169 -1.72 19.32 -6.76
CA VAL A 169 -3.13 18.93 -7.04
C VAL A 169 -3.96 20.15 -7.45
N GLY A 170 -3.77 21.30 -6.79
CA GLY A 170 -4.43 22.55 -7.19
C GLY A 170 -4.03 23.01 -8.59
N ALA A 171 -2.75 22.93 -8.93
CA ALA A 171 -2.26 23.26 -10.26
C ALA A 171 -2.77 22.28 -11.33
N LEU A 172 -2.81 20.98 -11.04
CA LEU A 172 -3.38 19.95 -11.91
C LEU A 172 -4.87 20.17 -12.18
N ALA A 173 -5.65 20.51 -11.14
CA ALA A 173 -7.06 20.84 -11.31
C ALA A 173 -7.25 21.99 -12.30
N LYS A 174 -6.39 23.02 -12.25
CA LYS A 174 -6.41 24.10 -13.24
C LYS A 174 -6.04 23.63 -14.64
N MET A 175 -4.99 22.81 -14.78
CA MET A 175 -4.60 22.29 -16.09
C MET A 175 -5.71 21.41 -16.68
N TYR A 176 -6.35 20.59 -15.86
CA TYR A 176 -7.49 19.76 -16.24
C TYR A 176 -8.69 20.61 -16.69
N GLU A 177 -9.07 21.62 -15.91
CA GLU A 177 -10.16 22.54 -16.28
C GLU A 177 -9.91 23.19 -17.65
N LYS A 178 -8.66 23.54 -17.95
CA LYS A 178 -8.30 24.25 -19.19
C LYS A 178 -8.08 23.33 -20.40
N TYR A 179 -7.49 22.16 -20.20
CA TYR A 179 -7.00 21.30 -21.29
C TYR A 179 -7.69 19.92 -21.32
N GLY A 180 -8.52 19.59 -20.32
CA GLY A 180 -9.19 18.31 -20.20
C GLY A 180 -8.23 17.15 -19.95
N GLY A 181 -8.60 15.99 -20.51
CA GLY A 181 -7.96 14.70 -20.29
C GLY A 181 -8.95 13.72 -19.67
N GLU A 182 -8.95 12.47 -20.11
CA GLU A 182 -9.86 11.47 -19.54
C GLU A 182 -9.15 10.77 -18.37
N PRO A 183 -9.70 10.82 -17.14
CA PRO A 183 -9.18 10.01 -16.05
C PRO A 183 -9.39 8.53 -16.36
N ILE A 184 -8.54 7.67 -15.81
CA ILE A 184 -8.74 6.22 -15.91
C ILE A 184 -10.03 5.87 -15.15
N PRO A 185 -11.08 5.35 -15.82
CA PRO A 185 -12.35 5.06 -15.16
C PRO A 185 -12.16 3.94 -14.14
N ASN A 186 -12.75 4.09 -12.96
CA ASN A 186 -12.69 3.11 -11.87
C ASN A 186 -11.25 2.69 -11.49
N PHE A 187 -10.31 3.63 -11.57
CA PHE A 187 -8.92 3.36 -11.20
C PHE A 187 -8.82 2.83 -9.76
N VAL A 188 -8.16 1.68 -9.63
CA VAL A 188 -7.77 1.06 -8.37
C VAL A 188 -6.28 0.70 -8.44
N ALA A 189 -5.60 0.75 -7.30
CA ALA A 189 -4.19 0.38 -7.19
C ALA A 189 -4.04 -1.06 -6.66
N PHE A 190 -4.86 -2.00 -7.16
CA PHE A 190 -4.70 -3.41 -6.83
C PHE A 190 -3.52 -3.98 -7.61
N GLU A 191 -2.52 -4.43 -6.87
CA GLU A 191 -1.34 -5.10 -7.40
C GLU A 191 -1.52 -6.62 -7.31
N THR A 192 -0.84 -7.35 -8.19
CA THR A 192 -0.66 -8.79 -8.02
C THR A 192 0.29 -8.98 -6.83
N PRO A 193 -0.13 -9.64 -5.74
CA PRO A 193 0.76 -9.87 -4.61
C PRO A 193 1.99 -10.67 -5.02
N GLY A 194 3.16 -10.22 -4.57
CA GLY A 194 4.37 -11.03 -4.61
C GLY A 194 4.34 -12.16 -3.57
N GLU A 195 5.42 -12.92 -3.51
CA GLU A 195 5.54 -13.96 -2.48
C GLU A 195 5.68 -13.33 -1.08
N GLU A 196 4.81 -13.75 -0.16
CA GLU A 196 4.74 -13.22 1.20
C GLU A 196 5.26 -14.19 2.27
N PHE A 197 4.92 -15.47 2.14
CA PHE A 197 5.22 -16.50 3.14
C PHE A 197 5.92 -17.66 2.47
N TYR A 198 6.95 -18.21 3.09
CA TYR A 198 7.59 -19.44 2.63
C TYR A 198 8.48 -20.04 3.73
N VAL A 199 9.00 -21.24 3.45
CA VAL A 199 9.95 -21.94 4.32
C VAL A 199 11.28 -22.12 3.60
N GLU A 200 12.37 -21.92 4.34
CA GLU A 200 13.71 -22.34 3.94
C GLU A 200 14.18 -23.45 4.86
N ALA A 201 14.85 -24.48 4.34
CA ALA A 201 15.41 -25.55 5.16
C ALA A 201 16.78 -26.04 4.66
N ALA A 202 17.54 -26.65 5.56
CA ALA A 202 18.80 -27.34 5.27
C ALA A 202 18.99 -28.52 6.23
N VAL A 203 19.72 -29.53 5.77
CA VAL A 203 20.19 -30.61 6.62
C VAL A 203 21.41 -30.10 7.38
N ASN A 204 21.29 -29.94 8.69
CA ASN A 204 22.43 -29.49 9.51
C ASN A 204 23.34 -30.68 9.84
N ALA A 205 22.78 -31.86 10.10
CA ALA A 205 23.51 -33.12 10.20
C ALA A 205 22.57 -34.30 9.94
N ALA A 206 23.10 -35.41 9.43
CA ALA A 206 22.35 -36.66 9.29
C ALA A 206 23.28 -37.85 9.54
N GLY A 207 22.70 -38.98 9.94
CA GLY A 207 23.42 -40.23 10.15
C GLY A 207 22.48 -41.44 10.19
N PRO A 208 23.00 -42.66 10.43
CA PRO A 208 22.24 -43.91 10.30
C PRO A 208 21.00 -44.07 11.21
N GLY A 209 20.82 -43.18 12.18
CA GLY A 209 19.67 -43.21 13.09
C GLY A 209 19.12 -41.82 13.40
N PHE A 210 19.49 -40.79 12.63
CA PHE A 210 18.97 -39.45 12.88
C PHE A 210 19.06 -38.52 11.67
N VAL A 211 18.21 -37.50 11.70
CA VAL A 211 18.33 -36.31 10.86
C VAL A 211 18.12 -35.06 11.70
N ASN A 212 18.98 -34.08 11.55
CA ASN A 212 18.88 -32.77 12.17
C ASN A 212 18.65 -31.72 11.08
N ILE A 213 17.49 -31.08 11.13
CA ILE A 213 17.00 -30.13 10.14
C ILE A 213 17.01 -28.73 10.73
N LYS A 214 17.58 -27.78 9.98
CA LYS A 214 17.32 -26.36 10.17
C LYS A 214 16.09 -25.99 9.33
N THR A 215 15.06 -25.41 9.95
CA THR A 215 13.89 -24.86 9.27
C THR A 215 13.75 -23.38 9.61
N SER A 216 13.51 -22.55 8.61
CA SER A 216 13.27 -21.11 8.75
C SER A 216 11.88 -20.77 8.20
N ILE A 217 11.01 -20.21 9.04
CA ILE A 217 9.74 -19.65 8.59
C ILE A 217 9.96 -18.18 8.23
N ILE A 218 9.48 -17.77 7.06
CA ILE A 218 9.67 -16.44 6.50
C ILE A 218 8.33 -15.74 6.31
N ASN A 219 8.21 -14.50 6.81
CA ASN A 219 7.11 -13.57 6.55
C ASN A 219 7.66 -12.27 5.95
N LYS A 220 7.55 -12.16 4.62
CA LYS A 220 7.80 -10.97 3.82
C LYS A 220 6.49 -10.34 3.33
N SER A 221 5.40 -10.43 4.08
CA SER A 221 4.12 -9.85 3.67
C SER A 221 4.24 -8.37 3.27
N GLY A 222 3.43 -7.97 2.29
CA GLY A 222 3.42 -6.65 1.68
C GLY A 222 2.05 -6.20 1.19
N TRP A 223 1.08 -7.12 1.06
CA TRP A 223 -0.24 -6.84 0.50
C TRP A 223 -1.42 -7.19 1.45
N PRO A 224 -1.56 -6.51 2.60
CA PRO A 224 -0.63 -5.56 3.21
C PRO A 224 0.44 -6.28 4.06
N ALA A 225 1.49 -5.53 4.43
CA ALA A 225 2.44 -5.96 5.45
C ALA A 225 1.70 -6.27 6.76
N ARG A 226 1.91 -7.47 7.31
CA ARG A 226 1.22 -7.97 8.50
C ARG A 226 2.10 -8.92 9.29
N GLY A 227 1.96 -8.87 10.61
CA GLY A 227 2.47 -9.93 11.47
C GLY A 227 1.53 -11.12 11.51
N SER A 228 2.05 -12.30 11.82
CA SER A 228 1.25 -13.41 12.30
C SER A 228 1.91 -14.01 13.54
N ASP A 229 1.09 -14.24 14.55
CA ASP A 229 1.43 -14.93 15.79
C ASP A 229 0.88 -16.36 15.82
N LYS A 230 0.56 -16.95 14.66
CA LYS A 230 -0.03 -18.29 14.52
C LYS A 230 0.68 -19.12 13.45
N LEU A 231 1.89 -18.73 13.06
CA LEU A 231 2.63 -19.44 12.03
C LEU A 231 3.07 -20.81 12.52
N SER A 232 2.90 -21.82 11.68
CA SER A 232 3.40 -23.16 11.94
C SER A 232 3.80 -23.88 10.65
N ALA A 233 4.74 -24.81 10.74
CA ALA A 233 5.19 -25.60 9.59
C ALA A 233 5.19 -27.09 9.91
N LYS A 234 5.06 -27.93 8.88
CA LYS A 234 5.06 -29.39 9.03
C LYS A 234 6.21 -30.01 8.24
N TYR A 235 7.07 -30.77 8.92
CA TYR A 235 8.11 -31.57 8.27
C TYR A 235 7.67 -33.03 8.24
N PHE A 236 7.41 -33.56 7.06
CA PHE A 236 6.87 -34.90 6.82
C PHE A 236 7.99 -35.93 6.62
N VAL A 237 7.78 -37.09 7.23
CA VAL A 237 8.65 -38.27 7.13
C VAL A 237 7.84 -39.51 6.80
N ASP A 238 8.46 -40.46 6.12
CA ASP A 238 7.98 -41.83 5.93
C ASP A 238 8.85 -42.73 6.83
N ILE A 239 8.22 -43.44 7.77
CA ILE A 239 8.95 -44.31 8.72
C ILE A 239 8.80 -45.80 8.39
N SER A 240 8.39 -46.15 7.17
CA SER A 240 8.18 -47.53 6.73
C SER A 240 9.43 -48.40 6.96
N GLU A 241 10.62 -47.87 6.72
CA GLU A 241 11.89 -48.58 6.94
C GLU A 241 12.12 -48.89 8.43
N ALA A 242 11.75 -47.98 9.33
CA ALA A 242 11.87 -48.21 10.76
C ALA A 242 10.86 -49.27 11.23
N VAL A 243 9.61 -49.20 10.73
CA VAL A 243 8.55 -50.16 11.05
C VAL A 243 8.90 -51.56 10.57
N GLU A 244 9.49 -51.72 9.38
CA GLU A 244 10.00 -53.00 8.87
C GLU A 244 11.06 -53.63 9.77
N LYS A 245 11.81 -52.82 10.53
CA LYS A 245 12.80 -53.26 11.53
C LYS A 245 12.20 -53.52 12.91
N GLY A 246 10.89 -53.40 13.06
CA GLY A 246 10.19 -53.56 14.33
C GLY A 246 10.38 -52.39 15.30
N ILE A 247 10.81 -51.22 14.79
CA ILE A 247 10.90 -49.99 15.58
C ILE A 247 9.50 -49.39 15.66
N THR A 248 9.06 -49.16 16.89
CA THR A 248 7.77 -48.52 17.18
C THR A 248 7.88 -46.99 17.11
N LEU A 249 6.76 -46.31 16.88
CA LEU A 249 6.70 -44.85 16.83
C LEU A 249 7.26 -44.22 18.11
N GLU A 250 6.99 -44.82 19.27
CA GLU A 250 7.43 -44.34 20.58
C GLU A 250 8.96 -44.40 20.77
N GLN A 251 9.66 -45.22 19.97
CA GLN A 251 11.11 -45.31 19.98
C GLN A 251 11.76 -44.24 19.08
N ILE A 252 10.99 -43.60 18.21
CA ILE A 252 11.44 -42.47 17.39
C ILE A 252 11.15 -41.19 18.16
N THR A 253 12.19 -40.45 18.49
CA THR A 253 12.09 -39.25 19.32
C THR A 253 12.43 -38.00 18.52
N VAL A 254 11.76 -36.90 18.85
CA VAL A 254 12.05 -35.57 18.29
C VAL A 254 12.57 -34.67 19.40
N GLY A 255 13.76 -34.10 19.20
CA GLY A 255 14.35 -33.11 20.11
C GLY A 255 14.67 -31.82 19.39
N SER A 256 14.59 -30.67 20.06
CA SER A 256 15.00 -29.38 19.50
C SER A 256 16.13 -28.76 20.32
N THR A 257 17.17 -28.28 19.66
CA THR A 257 18.34 -27.66 20.31
C THR A 257 18.24 -26.13 20.37
N THR A 258 17.70 -25.53 19.32
CA THR A 258 17.39 -24.09 19.24
C THR A 258 16.06 -23.96 18.54
N ASN A 259 15.01 -23.53 19.23
CA ASN A 259 13.66 -23.49 18.68
C ASN A 259 13.17 -22.07 18.35
N GLY A 260 13.93 -21.01 18.65
CA GLY A 260 13.47 -19.65 18.42
C GLY A 260 12.15 -19.32 19.13
N GLY A 261 11.82 -20.07 20.20
CA GLY A 261 10.55 -20.04 20.92
C GLY A 261 9.46 -20.99 20.40
N ALA A 262 9.68 -21.69 19.28
CA ALA A 262 8.72 -22.65 18.73
C ALA A 262 8.49 -23.85 19.64
N LYS A 263 7.27 -24.37 19.64
CA LYS A 263 6.94 -25.69 20.17
C LYS A 263 7.13 -26.71 19.04
N VAL A 264 8.03 -27.66 19.25
CA VAL A 264 8.31 -28.74 18.30
C VAL A 264 7.66 -30.02 18.83
N SER A 265 6.78 -30.63 18.05
CA SER A 265 6.09 -31.86 18.47
C SER A 265 6.98 -33.11 18.34
N GLN A 266 6.59 -34.19 19.01
CA GLN A 266 6.95 -35.53 18.56
C GLN A 266 6.29 -35.81 17.19
N LEU A 267 6.59 -36.96 16.58
CA LEU A 267 5.92 -37.38 15.36
C LEU A 267 4.42 -37.50 15.57
N LEU A 268 3.65 -36.83 14.71
CA LEU A 268 2.20 -36.86 14.65
C LEU A 268 1.76 -37.61 13.39
N PRO A 269 0.69 -38.41 13.44
CA PRO A 269 0.23 -39.15 12.27
C PRO A 269 -0.34 -38.20 11.22
N TRP A 270 0.06 -38.40 9.96
CA TRP A 270 -0.56 -37.77 8.79
C TRP A 270 -1.41 -38.78 8.02
N ASP A 271 -0.80 -39.91 7.71
CA ASP A 271 -1.42 -41.07 7.06
C ASP A 271 -0.73 -42.33 7.63
N ALA A 272 -1.20 -42.77 8.79
CA ALA A 272 -0.56 -43.83 9.56
C ALA A 272 -0.59 -45.19 8.83
N ASP A 273 -1.61 -45.41 7.99
CA ASP A 273 -1.75 -46.63 7.18
C ASP A 273 -0.63 -46.74 6.13
N ASN A 274 -0.09 -45.61 5.69
CA ASN A 274 1.05 -45.52 4.77
C ASN A 274 2.34 -45.07 5.47
N HIS A 275 2.41 -45.15 6.80
CA HIS A 275 3.59 -44.79 7.60
C HIS A 275 4.06 -43.33 7.46
N ILE A 276 3.17 -42.42 7.07
CA ILE A 276 3.50 -41.00 6.94
C ILE A 276 3.19 -40.25 8.23
N TYR A 277 4.22 -39.60 8.77
CA TYR A 277 4.17 -38.80 9.99
C TYR A 277 4.75 -37.41 9.76
N TYR A 278 4.60 -36.52 10.73
CA TYR A 278 5.22 -35.20 10.65
C TYR A 278 5.63 -34.64 12.01
N VAL A 279 6.63 -33.76 11.97
CA VAL A 279 6.98 -32.85 13.05
C VAL A 279 6.22 -31.54 12.84
N ASN A 280 5.44 -31.11 13.83
CA ASN A 280 4.81 -29.80 13.86
C ASN A 280 5.76 -28.79 14.50
N ILE A 281 6.03 -27.69 13.79
CA ILE A 281 6.89 -26.59 14.21
C ILE A 281 5.99 -25.38 14.45
N ASP A 282 5.58 -25.15 15.69
CA ASP A 282 4.53 -24.19 16.04
C ASP A 282 5.10 -22.93 16.71
N PHE A 283 4.95 -21.78 16.04
CA PHE A 283 5.30 -20.47 16.56
C PHE A 283 4.09 -19.71 17.13
N THR A 284 2.99 -20.39 17.45
CA THR A 284 1.81 -19.73 18.04
C THR A 284 2.19 -18.95 19.31
N GLY A 285 1.85 -17.66 19.33
CA GLY A 285 2.23 -16.69 20.35
C GLY A 285 3.50 -15.88 20.04
N ILE A 286 4.20 -16.18 18.95
CA ILE A 286 5.40 -15.47 18.50
C ILE A 286 5.05 -14.71 17.23
N ASN A 287 4.94 -13.39 17.34
CA ASN A 287 4.67 -12.55 16.19
C ASN A 287 5.88 -12.49 15.26
N ILE A 288 5.75 -13.04 14.05
CA ILE A 288 6.73 -12.97 12.97
C ILE A 288 6.20 -11.96 11.96
N PHE A 289 6.96 -10.89 11.68
CA PHE A 289 6.47 -9.74 10.89
C PHE A 289 7.60 -9.07 10.09
N PRO A 290 7.29 -8.43 8.94
CA PRO A 290 8.28 -7.79 8.06
C PRO A 290 8.76 -6.44 8.63
N GLY A 291 9.57 -6.47 9.69
CA GLY A 291 10.01 -5.26 10.40
C GLY A 291 11.50 -5.16 10.75
N GLY A 292 12.32 -6.13 10.36
CA GLY A 292 13.71 -6.19 10.75
C GLY A 292 14.35 -7.56 10.49
N ILE A 293 15.68 -7.60 10.33
CA ILE A 293 16.45 -8.82 10.02
C ILE A 293 16.12 -10.01 10.93
N ASN A 294 15.76 -9.73 12.19
CA ASN A 294 15.42 -10.71 13.21
C ASN A 294 13.91 -10.82 13.45
N ASP A 295 13.05 -10.17 12.68
CA ASP A 295 11.59 -10.13 12.90
C ASP A 295 10.83 -10.87 11.81
N TYR A 296 11.30 -10.78 10.57
CA TYR A 296 10.65 -11.38 9.41
C TYR A 296 10.90 -12.89 9.28
N LYS A 297 11.82 -13.43 10.08
CA LYS A 297 12.32 -14.80 10.01
C LYS A 297 12.47 -15.42 11.39
N ARG A 298 12.14 -16.71 11.52
CA ARG A 298 12.48 -17.52 12.72
C ARG A 298 13.07 -18.86 12.32
N ASP A 299 14.15 -19.22 12.98
CA ASP A 299 14.88 -20.46 12.76
C ASP A 299 14.56 -21.48 13.88
N VAL A 300 14.39 -22.74 13.50
CA VAL A 300 14.30 -23.91 14.39
C VAL A 300 15.29 -24.97 13.93
N TYR A 301 15.95 -25.59 14.90
CA TYR A 301 16.73 -26.81 14.73
C TYR A 301 16.05 -27.93 15.51
N PHE A 302 15.64 -28.98 14.80
CA PHE A 302 15.12 -30.19 15.42
C PHE A 302 15.82 -31.42 14.87
N THR A 303 15.90 -32.45 15.69
CA THR A 303 16.45 -33.76 15.36
C THR A 303 15.36 -34.79 15.50
N ILE A 304 15.17 -35.62 14.48
CA ILE A 304 14.43 -36.88 14.58
C ILE A 304 15.45 -37.98 14.80
N THR A 305 15.24 -38.84 15.80
CA THR A 305 16.19 -39.90 16.20
C THR A 305 15.46 -41.22 16.34
N ALA A 306 15.85 -42.20 15.53
CA ALA A 306 15.49 -43.60 15.69
C ALA A 306 16.59 -44.35 16.48
N PRO A 307 16.29 -45.51 17.09
CA PRO A 307 17.31 -46.37 17.69
C PRO A 307 18.44 -46.66 16.71
N TYR A 308 19.69 -46.54 17.18
CA TYR A 308 20.87 -46.74 16.33
C TYR A 308 20.89 -48.15 15.72
N GLY A 309 20.98 -48.22 14.40
CA GLY A 309 21.16 -49.46 13.65
C GLY A 309 21.17 -49.17 12.15
N GLU A 310 21.90 -49.99 11.39
CA GLU A 310 22.00 -49.82 9.93
C GLU A 310 20.64 -50.03 9.26
N GLY A 311 20.19 -49.02 8.52
CA GLY A 311 18.89 -49.03 7.82
C GLY A 311 17.69 -48.82 8.74
N ASN A 312 17.88 -48.34 9.98
CA ASN A 312 16.79 -47.97 10.88
C ASN A 312 16.20 -46.57 10.60
N TRP A 313 16.86 -45.79 9.74
CA TRP A 313 16.44 -44.46 9.33
C TRP A 313 16.86 -44.24 7.88
N ASP A 314 15.91 -43.85 7.03
CA ASP A 314 16.15 -43.42 5.66
C ASP A 314 15.50 -42.05 5.45
N ASN A 315 16.23 -41.09 4.88
CA ASN A 315 15.66 -39.77 4.57
C ASN A 315 15.17 -39.69 3.12
N THR A 316 15.49 -40.67 2.27
CA THR A 316 15.31 -40.56 0.81
C THR A 316 13.86 -40.73 0.36
N ASN A 317 13.04 -41.38 1.20
CA ASN A 317 11.59 -41.53 1.06
C ASN A 317 10.79 -40.38 1.73
N ASP A 318 11.43 -39.56 2.58
CA ASP A 318 10.77 -38.45 3.26
C ASP A 318 10.32 -37.35 2.29
N PHE A 319 9.04 -36.99 2.34
CA PHE A 319 8.47 -35.91 1.53
C PHE A 319 9.20 -34.58 1.76
N SER A 320 9.45 -34.19 3.02
CA SER A 320 10.06 -32.90 3.34
C SER A 320 11.59 -32.85 3.17
N PHE A 321 12.24 -34.00 2.94
CA PHE A 321 13.68 -34.06 2.68
C PHE A 321 14.03 -33.77 1.20
N GLN A 322 13.03 -33.74 0.32
CA GLN A 322 13.21 -33.50 -1.10
C GLN A 322 13.83 -32.12 -1.37
N GLY A 323 14.97 -32.12 -2.08
CA GLY A 323 15.62 -30.90 -2.56
C GLY A 323 16.36 -30.06 -1.51
N ILE A 324 16.38 -30.48 -0.24
CA ILE A 324 17.22 -29.88 0.79
C ILE A 324 18.56 -30.63 0.88
N GLU A 325 19.63 -29.89 1.15
CA GLU A 325 21.00 -30.43 1.16
C GLU A 325 21.67 -30.19 2.51
N GLN A 326 22.74 -30.94 2.76
CA GLN A 326 23.56 -30.72 3.94
C GLN A 326 24.41 -29.46 3.81
N GLY A 327 24.32 -28.57 4.80
CA GLY A 327 25.14 -27.36 4.85
C GLY A 327 24.54 -26.23 5.68
N PHE A 328 25.27 -25.10 5.71
CA PHE A 328 24.87 -23.91 6.46
C PHE A 328 23.82 -23.04 5.74
N THR A 329 23.64 -23.24 4.44
CA THR A 329 22.75 -22.43 3.61
C THR A 329 21.40 -23.11 3.46
N SER A 330 20.36 -22.52 4.04
CA SER A 330 18.98 -22.95 3.82
C SER A 330 18.52 -22.66 2.40
N LYS A 331 17.79 -23.60 1.80
CA LYS A 331 17.12 -23.44 0.51
C LYS A 331 15.62 -23.34 0.73
N LYS A 332 14.96 -22.47 -0.04
CA LYS A 332 13.51 -22.42 -0.09
C LYS A 332 12.97 -23.77 -0.58
N THR A 333 12.04 -24.37 0.16
CA THR A 333 11.48 -25.70 -0.16
C THR A 333 9.98 -25.73 0.05
N GLU A 334 9.22 -26.09 -1.00
CA GLU A 334 7.76 -26.19 -0.91
C GLU A 334 7.28 -27.46 -0.21
N TYR A 335 8.17 -28.40 0.09
CA TYR A 335 7.85 -29.67 0.73
C TYR A 335 7.73 -29.57 2.26
N ILE A 336 7.90 -28.37 2.81
CA ILE A 336 7.58 -28.04 4.20
C ILE A 336 6.51 -26.94 4.16
N PRO A 337 5.21 -27.31 4.20
CA PRO A 337 4.13 -26.35 4.11
C PRO A 337 4.06 -25.47 5.35
N LEU A 338 3.63 -24.24 5.12
CA LEU A 338 3.47 -23.18 6.12
C LEU A 338 1.98 -22.87 6.30
N TYR A 339 1.58 -22.71 7.55
CA TYR A 339 0.23 -22.45 7.97
C TYR A 339 0.17 -21.16 8.79
N ASP A 340 -0.93 -20.42 8.65
CA ASP A 340 -1.31 -19.34 9.56
C ASP A 340 -2.60 -19.78 10.28
N GLY A 341 -2.46 -20.19 11.53
CA GLY A 341 -3.50 -20.95 12.23
C GLY A 341 -3.78 -22.28 11.51
N ASN A 342 -5.04 -22.50 11.11
CA ASN A 342 -5.47 -23.73 10.43
C ASN A 342 -5.45 -23.63 8.91
N VAL A 343 -4.99 -22.51 8.34
CA VAL A 343 -5.00 -22.27 6.89
C VAL A 343 -3.60 -22.45 6.33
N ARG A 344 -3.45 -23.34 5.34
CA ARG A 344 -2.19 -23.44 4.60
C ARG A 344 -2.00 -22.19 3.75
N VAL A 345 -0.94 -21.43 4.05
CA VAL A 345 -0.62 -20.19 3.32
C VAL A 345 0.46 -20.41 2.26
N TRP A 346 1.23 -21.50 2.35
CA TRP A 346 2.28 -21.81 1.37
C TRP A 346 2.70 -23.28 1.41
N GLY A 347 3.26 -23.79 0.30
CA GLY A 347 3.82 -25.13 0.19
C GLY A 347 2.80 -26.23 -0.13
N LYS A 348 3.33 -27.46 -0.22
CA LYS A 348 2.62 -28.70 -0.60
C LYS A 348 2.58 -29.66 0.58
N VAL A 349 1.66 -30.61 0.52
CA VAL A 349 1.53 -31.73 1.47
C VAL A 349 1.64 -33.05 0.73
N PRO A 350 2.09 -34.14 1.38
CA PRO A 350 1.97 -35.48 0.82
C PRO A 350 0.49 -35.89 0.71
N ALA A 351 0.22 -36.91 -0.11
CA ALA A 351 -1.12 -37.48 -0.23
C ALA A 351 -1.60 -38.14 1.09
N GLY A 352 -2.87 -38.54 1.15
CA GLY A 352 -3.39 -39.41 2.20
C GLY A 352 -3.91 -38.74 3.49
N GLY A 353 -3.56 -37.48 3.77
CA GLY A 353 -4.01 -36.78 4.98
C GLY A 353 -5.18 -35.80 4.77
N SER A 354 -5.71 -35.30 5.89
CA SER A 354 -6.75 -34.25 5.89
C SER A 354 -6.12 -32.87 6.05
N ASP A 355 -5.97 -32.14 4.94
CA ASP A 355 -5.64 -30.71 4.95
C ASP A 355 -6.50 -29.98 3.93
N PRO A 356 -7.22 -28.89 4.32
CA PRO A 356 -7.88 -28.05 3.35
C PRO A 356 -6.87 -27.53 2.34
N GLU A 357 -7.18 -27.70 1.06
CA GLU A 357 -6.40 -27.11 -0.03
C GLU A 357 -6.34 -25.59 0.17
N PRO A 358 -5.18 -24.94 -0.04
CA PRO A 358 -5.04 -23.51 0.10
C PRO A 358 -6.09 -22.87 -0.80
N THR A 359 -6.96 -22.04 -0.20
CA THR A 359 -7.78 -21.16 -1.02
C THR A 359 -6.81 -20.25 -1.74
N PRO A 360 -6.80 -20.22 -3.09
CA PRO A 360 -5.91 -19.32 -3.81
C PRO A 360 -6.11 -17.92 -3.26
N THR A 361 -5.01 -17.23 -2.93
CA THR A 361 -5.05 -15.79 -2.65
C THR A 361 -5.85 -15.16 -3.79
N PRO A 362 -6.99 -14.53 -3.52
CA PRO A 362 -7.84 -14.04 -4.59
C PRO A 362 -7.01 -13.09 -5.43
N THR A 363 -6.74 -13.47 -6.68
CA THR A 363 -6.38 -12.49 -7.71
C THR A 363 -7.52 -11.47 -7.67
N PRO A 364 -7.25 -10.17 -7.47
CA PRO A 364 -8.29 -9.16 -7.58
C PRO A 364 -8.78 -9.18 -9.02
N THR A 365 -9.80 -10.01 -9.27
CA THR A 365 -10.60 -9.92 -10.47
C THR A 365 -11.33 -8.61 -10.32
N SER A 366 -11.23 -7.73 -11.33
CA SER A 366 -12.13 -6.59 -11.42
C SER A 366 -13.55 -7.16 -11.46
N THR A 367 -14.16 -7.24 -10.27
CA THR A 367 -15.50 -7.75 -10.15
C THR A 367 -16.34 -6.61 -10.71
N ILE A 368 -16.86 -6.81 -11.92
CA ILE A 368 -17.94 -5.96 -12.41
C ILE A 368 -19.00 -6.04 -11.31
N ALA A 369 -19.27 -4.88 -10.70
CA ALA A 369 -20.21 -4.78 -9.59
C ALA A 369 -21.49 -5.55 -9.96
N PRO A 370 -21.97 -6.50 -9.12
CA PRO A 370 -23.23 -7.15 -9.40
C PRO A 370 -24.30 -6.07 -9.50
N THR A 371 -25.08 -6.11 -10.58
CA THR A 371 -26.27 -5.29 -10.70
C THR A 371 -27.14 -5.54 -9.46
N PRO A 372 -27.40 -4.52 -8.62
CA PRO A 372 -28.13 -4.76 -7.39
C PRO A 372 -29.55 -5.23 -7.73
N THR A 373 -29.93 -6.37 -7.17
CA THR A 373 -31.32 -6.80 -7.10
C THR A 373 -32.05 -5.79 -6.22
N PRO A 374 -33.20 -5.21 -6.67
CA PRO A 374 -33.86 -4.14 -5.94
C PRO A 374 -34.37 -4.68 -4.60
N THR A 375 -33.70 -4.30 -3.52
CA THR A 375 -34.22 -4.43 -2.16
C THR A 375 -35.00 -3.17 -1.87
N SER A 376 -36.23 -3.29 -1.37
CA SER A 376 -37.12 -2.17 -1.08
C SER A 376 -36.40 -1.11 -0.25
N THR A 377 -36.16 0.06 -0.84
CA THR A 377 -35.60 1.23 -0.18
C THR A 377 -36.49 1.59 1.01
N PRO A 378 -35.94 1.71 2.23
CA PRO A 378 -36.69 2.29 3.34
C PRO A 378 -37.13 3.70 2.96
N GLU A 379 -38.37 4.07 3.31
CA GLU A 379 -38.95 5.37 3.00
C GLU A 379 -38.25 6.44 3.87
N VAL A 380 -37.16 7.02 3.35
CA VAL A 380 -36.36 8.04 4.04
C VAL A 380 -36.40 9.34 3.24
N LEU A 381 -36.54 10.48 3.93
CA LEU A 381 -36.46 11.80 3.29
C LEU A 381 -35.01 12.04 2.83
N LEU A 382 -34.83 12.19 1.51
CA LEU A 382 -33.52 12.44 0.92
C LEU A 382 -32.91 13.74 1.49
N GLY A 383 -31.67 13.67 1.97
CA GLY A 383 -30.95 14.77 2.61
C GLY A 383 -31.22 14.98 4.11
N ASP A 384 -32.13 14.22 4.73
CA ASP A 384 -32.38 14.21 6.17
C ASP A 384 -31.59 13.08 6.84
N LEU A 385 -30.46 13.45 7.46
CA LEU A 385 -29.44 12.52 7.96
C LEU A 385 -29.49 12.31 9.47
N ASN A 386 -30.28 13.10 10.17
CA ASN A 386 -30.62 12.88 11.57
C ASN A 386 -32.08 12.40 11.77
N PHE A 387 -32.84 12.25 10.68
CA PHE A 387 -34.20 11.73 10.62
C PHE A 387 -35.21 12.58 11.42
N ASP A 388 -34.98 13.89 11.47
CA ASP A 388 -35.84 14.84 12.20
C ASP A 388 -36.94 15.47 11.32
N GLY A 389 -36.98 15.10 10.04
CA GLY A 389 -37.92 15.59 9.04
C GLY A 389 -37.53 16.95 8.43
N ARG A 390 -36.33 17.49 8.73
CA ARG A 390 -35.89 18.82 8.28
C ARG A 390 -34.47 18.80 7.72
N ILE A 391 -34.33 19.07 6.42
CA ILE A 391 -33.02 19.21 5.77
C ILE A 391 -32.37 20.56 6.14
N ASN A 392 -31.34 20.56 6.99
CA ASN A 392 -30.69 21.76 7.51
C ASN A 392 -29.17 21.59 7.80
N SER A 393 -28.56 22.59 8.46
CA SER A 393 -27.11 22.58 8.77
C SER A 393 -26.66 21.40 9.64
N THR A 394 -27.59 20.75 10.35
CA THR A 394 -27.34 19.56 11.16
C THR A 394 -27.02 18.36 10.27
N ASP A 395 -27.78 18.16 9.19
CA ASP A 395 -27.54 17.12 8.19
C ASP A 395 -26.22 17.35 7.47
N TYR A 396 -25.98 18.60 7.04
CA TYR A 396 -24.70 18.98 6.44
C TYR A 396 -23.51 18.63 7.34
N THR A 397 -23.64 18.87 8.64
CA THR A 397 -22.60 18.56 9.62
C THR A 397 -22.44 17.05 9.82
N ARG A 398 -23.53 16.28 9.86
CA ARG A 398 -23.49 14.81 9.93
C ARG A 398 -22.81 14.23 8.69
N LEU A 399 -23.20 14.65 7.49
CA LEU A 399 -22.58 14.20 6.24
C LEU A 399 -21.09 14.53 6.22
N LYS A 400 -20.72 15.76 6.60
CA LYS A 400 -19.32 16.17 6.67
C LYS A 400 -18.53 15.29 7.63
N ARG A 401 -19.07 14.99 8.81
CA ARG A 401 -18.41 14.12 9.81
C ARG A 401 -18.29 12.67 9.33
N TYR A 402 -19.28 12.17 8.62
CA TYR A 402 -19.23 10.86 7.96
C TYR A 402 -18.12 10.81 6.92
N LEU A 403 -18.03 11.81 6.03
CA LEU A 403 -17.03 11.86 4.96
C LEU A 403 -15.59 11.95 5.46
N ILE A 404 -15.36 12.63 6.61
CA ILE A 404 -14.03 12.71 7.24
C ILE A 404 -13.77 11.56 8.24
N LYS A 405 -14.65 10.56 8.30
CA LYS A 405 -14.53 9.37 9.16
C LYS A 405 -14.43 9.65 10.67
N VAL A 406 -15.15 10.68 11.14
CA VAL A 406 -15.28 11.00 12.59
C VAL A 406 -16.69 10.76 13.13
N LEU A 407 -17.57 10.19 12.29
CA LEU A 407 -18.88 9.69 12.67
C LEU A 407 -18.91 8.19 12.35
N GLU A 408 -19.03 7.36 13.38
CA GLU A 408 -19.30 5.93 13.25
C GLU A 408 -20.77 5.68 13.61
N ILE A 409 -21.50 5.03 12.72
CA ILE A 409 -22.88 4.60 12.94
C ILE A 409 -22.82 3.09 13.17
N THR A 410 -23.07 2.66 14.40
CA THR A 410 -22.89 1.26 14.82
C THR A 410 -24.16 0.43 14.63
N ASP A 411 -25.32 1.08 14.56
CA ASP A 411 -26.61 0.42 14.31
C ASP A 411 -26.80 0.14 12.80
N PRO A 412 -26.98 -1.12 12.37
CA PRO A 412 -27.11 -1.47 10.96
C PRO A 412 -28.36 -0.88 10.27
N GLU A 413 -29.45 -0.67 11.01
CA GLU A 413 -30.68 -0.10 10.46
C GLU A 413 -30.54 1.42 10.27
N GLU A 414 -29.94 2.11 11.24
CA GLU A 414 -29.57 3.52 11.14
C GLU A 414 -28.56 3.74 9.99
N GLN A 415 -27.57 2.85 9.85
CA GLN A 415 -26.60 2.91 8.77
C GLN A 415 -27.29 2.78 7.39
N ALA A 416 -28.23 1.86 7.24
CA ALA A 416 -28.99 1.70 5.99
C ALA A 416 -29.83 2.95 5.66
N LYS A 417 -30.53 3.52 6.65
CA LYS A 417 -31.31 4.76 6.47
C LYS A 417 -30.43 5.96 6.15
N PHE A 418 -29.29 6.07 6.84
CA PHE A 418 -28.33 7.15 6.64
C PHE A 418 -27.78 7.11 5.22
N VAL A 419 -27.40 5.92 4.74
CA VAL A 419 -26.88 5.75 3.39
C VAL A 419 -27.92 6.12 2.35
N ALA A 420 -29.18 5.70 2.53
CA ALA A 420 -30.28 6.02 1.64
C ALA A 420 -30.60 7.53 1.59
N ALA A 421 -30.47 8.24 2.72
CA ALA A 421 -30.69 9.69 2.77
C ALA A 421 -29.49 10.52 2.30
N ALA A 422 -28.27 9.98 2.38
CA ALA A 422 -27.03 10.71 2.10
C ALA A 422 -26.67 10.76 0.61
N ASP A 423 -27.11 9.79 -0.18
CA ASP A 423 -26.91 9.74 -1.64
C ASP A 423 -27.89 10.71 -2.35
N VAL A 424 -27.75 12.01 -2.07
CA VAL A 424 -28.67 13.04 -2.55
C VAL A 424 -28.53 13.27 -4.06
N ASN A 425 -27.46 12.81 -4.70
CA ASN A 425 -27.32 12.88 -6.16
C ASN A 425 -27.78 11.59 -6.88
N GLY A 426 -28.02 10.50 -6.14
CA GLY A 426 -28.55 9.24 -6.66
C GLY A 426 -27.53 8.42 -7.46
N ASP A 427 -26.23 8.63 -7.24
CA ASP A 427 -25.15 7.94 -7.97
C ASP A 427 -24.66 6.65 -7.28
N GLY A 428 -25.23 6.33 -6.12
CA GLY A 428 -24.88 5.16 -5.31
C GLY A 428 -23.64 5.34 -4.44
N LYS A 429 -23.04 6.53 -4.38
CA LYS A 429 -21.79 6.80 -3.64
C LYS A 429 -21.90 8.06 -2.79
N ILE A 430 -21.77 7.92 -1.47
CA ILE A 430 -21.77 9.06 -0.55
C ILE A 430 -20.40 9.74 -0.56
N ASN A 431 -20.30 10.93 -1.15
CA ASN A 431 -19.05 11.65 -1.30
C ASN A 431 -19.21 13.19 -1.22
N SER A 432 -18.16 13.94 -1.58
CA SER A 432 -18.19 15.41 -1.55
C SER A 432 -19.23 16.03 -2.49
N THR A 433 -19.68 15.29 -3.50
CA THR A 433 -20.74 15.71 -4.43
C THR A 433 -22.07 15.82 -3.71
N ASP A 434 -22.41 14.84 -2.86
CA ASP A 434 -23.59 14.87 -2.00
C ASP A 434 -23.53 16.00 -0.99
N LEU A 435 -22.37 16.20 -0.38
CA LEU A 435 -22.15 17.30 0.56
C LEU A 435 -22.35 18.67 -0.12
N ASN A 436 -21.90 18.80 -1.37
CA ASN A 436 -22.11 20.02 -2.15
C ASN A 436 -23.59 20.22 -2.52
N ALA A 437 -24.27 19.16 -2.98
CA ALA A 437 -25.68 19.20 -3.30
C ALA A 437 -26.54 19.53 -2.07
N LEU A 438 -26.26 18.90 -0.92
CA LEU A 438 -26.87 19.21 0.37
C LEU A 438 -26.67 20.68 0.77
N ASN A 439 -25.46 21.21 0.63
CA ASN A 439 -25.19 22.62 0.89
C ASN A 439 -25.98 23.54 -0.06
N ARG A 440 -26.04 23.21 -1.35
CA ARG A 440 -26.79 24.01 -2.35
C ARG A 440 -28.29 24.00 -2.05
N TYR A 441 -28.84 22.88 -1.58
CA TYR A 441 -30.24 22.78 -1.17
C TYR A 441 -30.52 23.64 0.07
N ILE A 442 -29.68 23.55 1.11
CA ILE A 442 -29.80 24.36 2.33
C ILE A 442 -29.70 25.87 2.02
N LEU A 443 -28.84 26.25 1.06
CA LEU A 443 -28.68 27.62 0.58
C LEU A 443 -29.79 28.07 -0.39
N LYS A 444 -30.78 27.21 -0.69
CA LYS A 444 -31.85 27.46 -1.66
C LYS A 444 -31.36 27.81 -3.07
N ILE A 445 -30.16 27.33 -3.42
CA ILE A 445 -29.59 27.42 -4.78
C ILE A 445 -30.28 26.39 -5.68
N ILE A 446 -30.66 25.24 -5.11
CA ILE A 446 -31.52 24.24 -5.71
C ILE A 446 -32.74 24.04 -4.80
N ASP A 447 -33.87 23.73 -5.40
CA ASP A 447 -35.17 23.51 -4.78
C ASP A 447 -35.52 22.02 -4.63
N HIS A 448 -34.77 21.15 -5.29
CA HIS A 448 -34.85 19.69 -5.21
C HIS A 448 -33.46 19.06 -5.35
N PHE A 449 -33.31 17.83 -4.86
CA PHE A 449 -32.06 17.08 -5.00
C PHE A 449 -31.96 16.40 -6.38
N PRO A 450 -30.75 16.28 -6.97
CA PRO A 450 -30.59 15.60 -8.25
C PRO A 450 -31.01 14.11 -8.23
N GLY A 451 -30.89 13.44 -7.09
CA GLY A 451 -31.33 12.06 -6.88
C GLY A 451 -32.82 11.91 -6.55
N GLN A 452 -33.56 13.00 -6.39
CA GLN A 452 -34.99 12.98 -6.08
C GLN A 452 -35.79 12.69 -7.36
N LYS A 453 -36.45 11.52 -7.42
CA LYS A 453 -37.30 11.11 -8.55
C LYS A 453 -38.75 11.52 -8.37
#